data_AF-A0A947RGD7-F1
#
_entry.id   AF-A0A947RGD7-F1
#
_cell.length_a   1.000
_cell.length_b   1.000
_cell.length_c   1.000
_cell.angle_alpha   90.00
_cell.angle_beta   90.00
_cell.angle_gamma   90.00
#
_symmetry.space_group_name_H-M   'P 1'
#
loop_
_entity.id
_entity.type
_entity.pdbx_description
1 polymer ?
#
loop_
_entity_poly.entity_id
_entity_poly.type
_entity_poly.pdbx_seq_one_letter_code
_entity_poly.pdbx_strand_id
1 'polypeptide(L)'
;MTEHGCPGSRMMDMRQVGTETVEETGTRASQLRQWPVQLHLVGPMAPYYQEADVVLAADCVAYALGDFHKDYLSGRSLAIACPKLDSNQEIYSQKVTALVDQAKINTLTVMIMEVPCCQGLLNMAKQAVEAAERTIPIKAI
;
A
#
# COMPACT_ATOMS: atom_id res chain seq x y z
N MET A 1 -2.65 28.16 -18.99
CA MET A 1 -1.86 27.83 -17.80
C MET A 1 -1.67 26.33 -17.82
N THR A 2 -0.47 25.85 -18.13
CA THR A 2 -0.18 24.41 -18.13
C THR A 2 -0.21 23.98 -16.67
N GLU A 3 -1.29 23.31 -16.25
CA GLU A 3 -1.42 22.73 -14.92
C GLU A 3 -0.38 21.62 -14.77
N HIS A 4 0.81 22.00 -14.29
CA HIS A 4 1.77 21.03 -13.81
C HIS A 4 1.21 20.54 -12.47
N GLY A 5 0.52 19.40 -12.51
CA GLY A 5 0.04 18.72 -11.30
C GLY A 5 1.17 18.60 -10.27
N CYS A 6 0.80 18.55 -8.99
CA CYS A 6 1.77 18.43 -7.89
C CYS A 6 2.77 17.31 -8.21
N PRO A 7 4.09 17.57 -8.23
CA PRO A 7 5.08 16.52 -8.50
C PRO A 7 4.93 15.30 -7.57
N GLY A 8 4.43 15.53 -6.34
CA GLY A 8 4.11 14.49 -5.37
C GLY A 8 2.97 13.55 -5.76
N SER A 9 2.13 13.88 -6.75
CA SER A 9 1.12 12.97 -7.29
C SER A 9 1.54 12.31 -8.61
N ARG A 10 2.74 12.62 -9.12
CA ARG A 10 3.24 11.99 -10.35
C ARG A 10 3.53 10.52 -10.12
N MET A 11 2.86 9.65 -10.87
CA MET A 11 3.11 8.21 -10.84
C MET A 11 4.55 7.90 -11.27
N MET A 12 5.26 7.11 -10.48
CA MET A 12 6.58 6.57 -10.78
C MET A 12 6.58 5.07 -10.50
N ASP A 13 7.07 4.30 -11.47
CA ASP A 13 7.31 2.86 -11.33
C ASP A 13 8.79 2.66 -11.04
N MET A 14 9.09 2.18 -9.84
CA MET A 14 10.45 1.98 -9.33
C MET A 14 10.80 0.50 -9.20
N ARG A 15 10.00 -0.40 -9.78
CA ARG A 15 10.24 -1.87 -9.70
C ARG A 15 11.59 -2.30 -10.28
N GLN A 16 12.17 -1.49 -11.17
CA GLN A 16 13.47 -1.74 -11.80
C GLN A 16 14.66 -1.17 -11.01
N VAL A 17 14.41 -0.38 -9.96
CA VAL A 17 15.46 0.26 -9.17
C VAL A 17 15.84 -0.65 -8.00
N GLY A 18 16.97 -1.35 -8.13
CA GLY A 18 17.70 -1.94 -6.99
C GLY A 18 17.26 -3.33 -6.56
N THR A 19 17.71 -4.36 -7.29
CA THR A 19 17.80 -5.74 -6.78
C THR A 19 19.21 -6.05 -6.25
N GLU A 20 19.84 -5.07 -5.60
CA GLU A 20 21.15 -5.27 -4.98
C GLU A 20 20.96 -5.93 -3.61
N THR A 21 21.79 -6.93 -3.35
CA THR A 21 21.77 -7.78 -2.16
C THR A 21 21.82 -6.95 -0.87
N VAL A 22 20.89 -7.23 0.04
CA VAL A 22 20.88 -6.65 1.38
C VAL A 22 22.07 -7.18 2.15
N GLU A 23 23.16 -6.42 2.21
CA GLU A 23 24.19 -6.64 3.24
C GLU A 23 23.60 -6.22 4.59
N GLU A 24 23.69 -7.08 5.62
CA GLU A 24 23.27 -6.71 6.99
C GLU A 24 24.12 -5.58 7.58
N THR A 25 25.33 -5.41 7.06
CA THR A 25 26.29 -4.38 7.45
C THR A 25 26.50 -3.41 6.29
N GLY A 26 25.86 -2.23 6.30
CA GLY A 26 26.07 -1.21 5.26
C GLY A 26 24.83 -0.38 4.89
N THR A 27 24.90 0.27 3.73
CA THR A 27 23.80 1.06 3.15
C THR A 27 22.67 0.13 2.68
N ARG A 28 21.44 0.38 3.14
CA ARG A 28 20.26 -0.42 2.77
C ARG A 28 19.58 0.16 1.53
N ALA A 29 19.41 -0.66 0.51
CA ALA A 29 18.59 -0.33 -0.65
C ALA A 29 17.11 -0.23 -0.27
N SER A 30 16.44 0.81 -0.75
CA SER A 30 14.99 0.95 -0.56
C SER A 30 14.25 -0.17 -1.28
N GLN A 31 13.34 -0.83 -0.55
CA GLN A 31 12.41 -1.80 -1.12
C GLN A 31 11.14 -1.16 -1.73
N LEU A 32 11.04 0.18 -1.75
CA LEU A 32 9.88 0.85 -2.32
C LEU A 32 9.86 0.73 -3.84
N ARG A 33 8.74 0.22 -4.37
CA ARG A 33 8.59 -0.12 -5.79
C ARG A 33 7.81 0.93 -6.60
N GLN A 34 7.24 1.94 -5.94
CA GLN A 34 6.39 2.93 -6.59
C GLN A 34 6.32 4.27 -5.85
N TRP A 35 5.79 5.27 -6.55
CA TRP A 35 5.26 6.52 -5.98
C TRP A 35 4.03 6.97 -6.78
N PRO A 36 3.02 7.64 -6.16
CA PRO A 36 2.85 7.89 -4.73
C PRO A 36 2.47 6.63 -3.95
N VAL A 37 2.51 6.71 -2.62
CA VAL A 37 2.17 5.61 -1.71
C VAL A 37 0.83 5.79 -0.99
N GLN A 38 0.32 7.02 -0.91
CA GLN A 38 -0.96 7.27 -0.24
C GLN A 38 -2.13 6.66 -1.03
N LEU A 39 -2.97 5.87 -0.37
CA LEU A 39 -4.14 5.24 -0.97
C LEU A 39 -5.06 6.28 -1.62
N HIS A 40 -5.12 7.49 -1.06
CA HIS A 40 -5.85 8.62 -1.66
C HIS A 40 -5.35 9.00 -3.06
N LEU A 41 -4.03 8.95 -3.29
CA LEU A 41 -3.41 9.41 -4.53
C LEU A 41 -3.24 8.29 -5.57
N VAL A 42 -3.07 7.04 -5.13
CA VAL A 42 -2.81 5.95 -6.07
C VAL A 42 -4.06 5.59 -6.89
N GLY A 43 -3.83 5.32 -8.18
CA GLY A 43 -4.82 4.67 -9.04
C GLY A 43 -4.76 3.14 -8.81
N PRO A 44 -5.90 2.47 -8.55
CA PRO A 44 -5.92 1.01 -8.37
C PRO A 44 -5.31 0.26 -9.56
N MET A 45 -5.50 0.77 -10.78
CA MET A 45 -4.98 0.16 -12.01
C MET A 45 -3.51 0.47 -12.32
N ALA A 46 -2.78 1.11 -11.41
CA ALA A 46 -1.38 1.40 -11.64
C ALA A 46 -0.56 0.10 -11.88
N PRO A 47 0.43 0.11 -12.80
CA PRO A 47 1.14 -1.11 -13.20
C PRO A 47 1.82 -1.89 -12.07
N TYR A 48 2.19 -1.20 -10.98
CA TYR A 48 2.80 -1.81 -9.81
C TYR A 48 1.82 -2.58 -8.92
N TYR A 49 0.50 -2.43 -9.08
CA TYR A 49 -0.49 -3.26 -8.36
C TYR A 49 -0.98 -4.47 -9.15
N GLN A 50 -0.72 -4.52 -10.46
CA GLN A 50 -1.18 -5.60 -11.32
C GLN A 50 -0.58 -6.93 -10.86
N GLU A 51 -1.44 -7.86 -10.44
CA GLU A 51 -1.07 -9.22 -9.98
C GLU A 51 0.03 -9.19 -8.90
N ALA A 52 -0.01 -8.18 -8.02
CA ALA A 52 0.98 -7.97 -6.97
C ALA A 52 0.51 -8.46 -5.60
N ASP A 53 1.46 -8.77 -4.72
CA ASP A 53 1.21 -8.80 -3.28
C ASP A 53 1.21 -7.37 -2.74
N VAL A 54 0.17 -7.00 -1.99
CA VAL A 54 -0.03 -5.63 -1.51
C VAL A 54 0.06 -5.54 0.00
N VAL A 55 0.77 -4.51 0.47
CA VAL A 55 0.76 -4.07 1.87
C VAL A 55 -0.05 -2.79 1.96
N LEU A 56 -1.15 -2.83 2.72
CA LEU A 56 -1.90 -1.66 3.17
C LEU A 56 -1.46 -1.34 4.60
N ALA A 57 -0.58 -0.35 4.77
CA ALA A 57 -0.04 0.02 6.07
C ALA A 57 -0.73 1.27 6.63
N ALA A 58 -1.02 1.29 7.93
CA ALA A 58 -1.31 2.54 8.61
C ALA A 58 -0.07 3.45 8.60
N ASP A 59 -0.26 4.76 8.41
CA ASP A 59 0.84 5.72 8.19
C ASP A 59 1.96 5.61 9.23
N CYS A 60 1.62 5.46 10.51
CA CYS A 60 2.61 5.39 11.59
C CYS A 60 3.41 4.09 11.63
N VAL A 61 2.93 2.99 11.01
CA VAL A 61 3.56 1.67 11.08
C VAL A 61 4.95 1.68 10.43
N ALA A 62 5.05 2.24 9.22
CA ALA A 62 6.31 2.27 8.47
C ALA A 62 7.39 3.11 9.17
N TYR A 63 6.98 4.10 9.99
CA TYR A 63 7.91 4.90 10.79
C TYR A 63 8.24 4.29 12.15
N ALA A 64 7.33 3.48 12.71
CA ALA A 64 7.53 2.81 13.99
C ALA A 64 8.40 1.54 13.86
N LEU A 65 8.36 0.86 12.71
CA LEU A 65 9.10 -0.38 12.45
C LEU A 65 10.40 -0.12 11.69
N GLY A 66 11.53 -0.21 12.39
CA GLY A 66 12.86 0.09 11.81
C GLY A 66 13.23 -0.76 10.57
N ASP A 67 12.78 -2.01 10.53
CA ASP A 67 13.04 -2.95 9.42
C ASP A 67 11.85 -3.10 8.46
N PHE A 68 10.91 -2.13 8.43
CA PHE A 68 9.69 -2.20 7.60
C PHE A 68 9.96 -2.58 6.14
N HIS A 69 10.96 -1.93 5.51
CA HIS A 69 11.28 -2.19 4.11
C HIS A 69 11.77 -3.64 3.90
N LYS A 70 12.64 -4.13 4.79
CA LYS A 70 13.25 -5.47 4.73
C LYS A 70 12.20 -6.55 4.94
N ASP A 71 11.42 -6.44 6.02
CA ASP A 71 10.59 -7.54 6.51
C ASP A 71 9.19 -7.56 5.88
N TYR A 72 8.68 -6.38 5.49
CA TYR A 72 7.28 -6.25 5.09
C TYR A 72 7.08 -5.72 3.67
N LEU A 73 7.97 -4.88 3.16
CA LEU A 73 7.81 -4.26 1.83
C LEU A 73 8.54 -5.00 0.70
N SER A 74 9.62 -5.72 1.00
CA SER A 74 10.41 -6.44 0.00
C SER A 74 9.55 -7.30 -0.93
N GLY A 75 9.64 -7.04 -2.23
CA GLY A 75 8.85 -7.72 -3.27
C GLY A 75 7.37 -7.34 -3.36
N ARG A 76 6.85 -6.48 -2.46
CA ARG A 76 5.43 -6.11 -2.38
C ARG A 76 5.18 -4.67 -2.80
N SER A 77 3.94 -4.36 -3.16
CA SER A 77 3.49 -3.01 -3.47
C SER A 77 2.82 -2.37 -2.25
N LEU A 78 3.20 -1.13 -1.92
CA LEU A 78 2.67 -0.37 -0.79
C LEU A 78 1.48 0.54 -1.11
N ALA A 79 0.45 0.51 -0.28
CA ALA A 79 -0.49 1.59 -0.07
C ALA A 79 -0.48 2.01 1.40
N ILE A 80 -0.55 3.31 1.70
CA ILE A 80 -0.71 3.81 3.07
C ILE A 80 -2.03 4.56 3.24
N ALA A 81 -2.66 4.41 4.40
CA ALA A 81 -3.88 5.12 4.77
C ALA A 81 -4.00 5.25 6.28
N CYS A 82 -4.53 6.37 6.76
CA CYS A 82 -4.74 6.60 8.18
C CYS A 82 -6.15 7.16 8.43
N PRO A 83 -7.10 6.35 8.92
CA PRO A 83 -8.48 6.80 9.21
C PRO A 83 -8.59 7.97 10.19
N LYS A 84 -7.53 8.29 10.94
CA LYS A 84 -7.51 9.44 11.84
C LYS A 84 -7.11 10.74 11.12
N LEU A 85 -6.26 10.65 10.11
CA LEU A 85 -5.65 11.81 9.43
C LEU A 85 -6.27 12.06 8.06
N ASP A 86 -6.83 11.03 7.44
CA ASP A 86 -7.36 11.08 6.09
C ASP A 86 -8.82 11.51 6.07
N SER A 87 -9.16 12.28 5.04
CA SER A 87 -10.54 12.65 4.69
C SER A 87 -11.07 11.76 3.55
N ASN A 88 -12.40 11.72 3.39
CA ASN A 88 -13.10 10.97 2.33
C ASN A 88 -12.77 9.47 2.30
N GLN A 89 -12.82 8.82 3.46
CA GLN A 89 -12.42 7.40 3.63
C GLN A 89 -13.34 6.43 2.89
N GLU A 90 -14.53 6.85 2.50
CA GLU A 90 -15.47 6.06 1.70
C GLU A 90 -14.83 5.60 0.38
N ILE A 91 -13.95 6.43 -0.21
CA ILE A 91 -13.24 6.09 -1.44
C ILE A 91 -12.20 4.98 -1.24
N TYR A 92 -11.72 4.77 -0.01
CA TYR A 92 -10.69 3.77 0.26
C TYR A 92 -11.24 2.35 0.12
N SER A 93 -12.46 2.12 0.59
CA SER A 93 -13.12 0.82 0.39
C SER A 93 -13.26 0.50 -1.10
N GLN A 94 -13.74 1.46 -1.89
CA GLN A 94 -13.87 1.31 -3.35
C GLN A 94 -12.52 1.04 -4.03
N LYS A 95 -11.46 1.73 -3.60
CA LYS A 95 -10.11 1.49 -4.13
C LYS A 95 -9.57 0.13 -3.76
N VAL A 96 -9.80 -0.34 -2.53
CA VAL A 96 -9.39 -1.69 -2.11
C VAL A 96 -10.15 -2.75 -2.92
N THR A 97 -11.47 -2.62 -3.09
CA THR A 97 -12.25 -3.50 -3.97
C THR A 97 -11.71 -3.49 -5.41
N ALA A 98 -11.40 -2.31 -5.96
CA ALA A 98 -10.81 -2.20 -7.30
C ALA A 98 -9.40 -2.81 -7.40
N LEU A 99 -8.58 -2.74 -6.35
CA LEU A 99 -7.30 -3.45 -6.29
C LEU A 99 -7.51 -4.96 -6.38
N VAL A 100 -8.50 -5.48 -5.66
CA VAL A 100 -8.87 -6.89 -5.67
C VAL A 100 -9.36 -7.31 -7.05
N ASP A 101 -10.36 -6.63 -7.61
CA ASP A 101 -11.03 -7.12 -8.82
C ASP A 101 -10.31 -6.72 -10.11
N GLN A 102 -9.88 -5.47 -10.21
CA GLN A 102 -9.38 -4.90 -11.47
C GLN A 102 -7.87 -5.03 -11.58
N ALA A 103 -7.12 -4.70 -10.53
CA ALA A 103 -5.66 -4.90 -10.50
C ALA A 103 -5.26 -6.35 -10.22
N LYS A 104 -6.24 -7.18 -9.86
CA LYS A 104 -6.07 -8.61 -9.63
C LYS A 104 -4.98 -8.93 -8.61
N ILE A 105 -4.85 -8.14 -7.54
CA ILE A 105 -3.82 -8.39 -6.51
C ILE A 105 -3.93 -9.83 -5.99
N ASN A 106 -2.79 -10.39 -5.59
CA ASN A 106 -2.68 -11.78 -5.13
C ASN A 106 -3.05 -11.91 -3.66
N THR A 107 -2.53 -11.00 -2.82
CA THR A 107 -2.75 -10.98 -1.37
C THR A 107 -2.86 -9.55 -0.86
N LEU A 108 -3.56 -9.39 0.28
CA LEU A 108 -3.63 -8.12 0.99
C LEU A 108 -3.13 -8.31 2.43
N THR A 109 -1.99 -7.68 2.75
CA THR A 109 -1.48 -7.58 4.12
C THR A 109 -1.86 -6.22 4.68
N VAL A 110 -2.64 -6.20 5.75
CA VAL A 110 -3.00 -4.95 6.44
C VAL A 110 -2.15 -4.82 7.69
N MET A 111 -1.31 -3.78 7.75
CA MET A 111 -0.44 -3.55 8.91
C MET A 111 -0.99 -2.42 9.76
N ILE A 112 -1.21 -2.69 11.05
CA ILE A 112 -1.90 -1.80 11.97
C ILE A 112 -1.12 -1.61 13.28
N MET A 113 -1.38 -0.50 13.96
CA MET A 113 -1.02 -0.35 15.37
C MET A 113 -2.20 -0.79 16.24
N GLU A 114 -1.94 -1.16 17.50
CA GLU A 114 -2.98 -1.48 18.49
C GLU A 114 -3.72 -0.22 19.00
N VAL A 115 -4.39 0.48 18.08
CA VAL A 115 -5.17 1.69 18.35
C VAL A 115 -6.49 1.66 17.57
N PRO A 116 -7.55 2.29 18.09
CA PRO A 116 -8.89 2.19 17.49
C PRO A 116 -8.95 2.64 16.02
N CYS A 117 -8.19 3.66 15.62
CA CYS A 117 -8.21 4.13 14.24
C CYS A 117 -7.64 3.10 13.26
N CYS A 118 -6.61 2.34 13.64
CA CYS A 118 -6.05 1.32 12.77
C CYS A 118 -6.94 0.06 12.73
N GLN A 119 -7.67 -0.24 13.81
CA GLN A 119 -8.72 -1.27 13.76
C GLN A 119 -9.82 -0.91 12.74
N GLY A 120 -10.16 0.37 12.63
CA GLY A 120 -11.06 0.88 11.58
C GLY A 120 -10.53 0.61 10.17
N LEU A 121 -9.23 0.82 9.93
CA LEU A 121 -8.58 0.52 8.65
C LEU A 121 -8.70 -0.97 8.29
N LEU A 122 -8.42 -1.86 9.25
CA LEU A 122 -8.54 -3.30 9.05
C LEU A 122 -9.98 -3.72 8.73
N ASN A 123 -10.95 -3.16 9.45
CA ASN A 123 -12.36 -3.48 9.21
C ASN A 123 -12.81 -3.01 7.82
N MET A 124 -12.40 -1.81 7.39
CA MET A 124 -12.65 -1.30 6.03
C MET A 124 -12.04 -2.22 4.98
N ALA A 125 -10.78 -2.62 5.14
CA ALA A 125 -10.11 -3.51 4.19
C ALA A 125 -10.79 -4.88 4.08
N LYS A 126 -11.23 -5.46 5.22
CA LYS A 126 -11.99 -6.72 5.22
C LYS A 126 -13.32 -6.60 4.48
N GLN A 127 -14.08 -5.53 4.75
CA GLN A 127 -15.35 -5.28 4.07
C GLN A 127 -15.16 -5.08 2.56
N ALA A 128 -14.10 -4.37 2.15
CA ALA A 128 -13.79 -4.15 0.74
C ALA A 128 -13.42 -5.45 -0.01
N VAL A 129 -12.69 -6.35 0.65
CA VAL A 129 -12.37 -7.69 0.13
C VAL A 129 -13.61 -8.58 0.08
N GLU A 130 -14.49 -8.51 1.08
CA GLU A 130 -15.75 -9.27 1.11
C GLU A 130 -16.74 -8.79 0.03
N ALA A 131 -16.73 -7.50 -0.29
CA ALA A 131 -17.56 -6.91 -1.34
C ALA A 131 -17.01 -7.13 -2.76
N ALA A 132 -15.77 -7.61 -2.90
CA ALA A 132 -15.13 -7.87 -4.18
C ALA A 132 -15.64 -9.17 -4.81
N GLU A 133 -15.59 -9.25 -6.14
CA GLU A 133 -15.94 -10.48 -6.86
C GLU A 133 -14.89 -11.57 -6.68
N ARG A 134 -13.60 -11.18 -6.55
CA ARG A 134 -12.49 -12.10 -6.30
C ARG A 134 -12.23 -12.28 -4.81
N THR A 135 -12.07 -13.53 -4.39
CA THR A 135 -11.55 -13.86 -3.06
C THR A 135 -10.03 -13.91 -3.07
N ILE A 136 -9.39 -13.19 -2.14
CA ILE A 136 -7.95 -13.23 -1.92
C ILE A 136 -7.63 -13.46 -0.44
N PRO A 137 -6.43 -14.01 -0.11
CA PRO A 137 -5.96 -14.03 1.27
C PRO A 137 -5.77 -12.60 1.81
N ILE A 138 -6.38 -12.33 2.96
CA ILE A 138 -6.17 -11.13 3.77
C ILE A 138 -5.57 -11.50 5.12
N LYS A 139 -4.50 -10.81 5.53
CA LYS A 139 -3.88 -10.98 6.85
C LYS A 139 -3.70 -9.63 7.54
N ALA A 140 -3.88 -9.62 8.86
CA ALA A 140 -3.55 -8.48 9.72
C ALA A 140 -2.21 -8.73 10.41
N ILE A 141 -1.38 -7.70 10.50
CA ILE A 141 -0.12 -7.68 11.27
C ILE A 141 -0.13 -6.46 12.17
#